data_AF-A0AA41Y4Y9-F1
#
_entry.id   AF-A0AA41Y4Y9-F1
#
_cell.length_a   1.000
_cell.length_b   1.000
_cell.length_c   1.000
_cell.angle_alpha   90.00
_cell.angle_beta   90.00
_cell.angle_gamma   90.00
#
_symmetry.space_group_name_H-M   'P 1'
#
loop_
_entity.id
_entity.type
_entity.pdbx_description
1 polymer ?
#
loop_
_entity_poly.entity_id
_entity_poly.type
_entity_poly.pdbx_seq_one_letter_code
_entity_poly.pdbx_strand_id
1 'polypeptide(L)'
;MIKLISFFLLTWLLAFGPQQATGKPTIYTIGDSTVKNGRGDGSGGLWGWGDPLVQFFDTSRVQVENHALGGTSSRTFRTKGLWQPVLERLQPGDFVLMQFGHNDAGAINDDFRARGTIKGVGDESEEIDNLLTGEHEVVHSYGWYLRQYIQEAKAKGAIPVVMSPIPRNNWKDGRVPRNDQSYGLWAKEVALGEGVEFINLNEKMASAMEKLGEAQVTGNLFFEHDHTHTSAKGAVLAASLIVEGLREADNCPLKDYLLENPTINFPAKKKVLLIGDSTVANGNGEIVGWGRELPAFFDSSRVEMINKARGGRSSRTYLHEGLWDEVVPMLQTGDFVLVQFGHNDGGNIDKAKYRGSLRGTGDETQEVTREDGSKETVHTYGWYMKKYIADVQAKGAIPIVISMIPRNKWKEGKVERASDSYGKWAKEVAEETSAFFIDLNEAVAAEYETMGAEAVSTFFPGDHTHTNAAGARLNAKILSQKINQLRACPLSGYVNRIND
;
A
#
# COMPACT_ATOMS: atom_id res chain seq x y z
N MET A 1 -83.54 -46.96 9.99
CA MET A 1 -82.22 -47.31 10.56
C MET A 1 -81.16 -46.70 9.65
N ILE A 2 -80.69 -45.49 9.98
CA ILE A 2 -79.72 -44.70 9.20
C ILE A 2 -78.35 -44.94 9.86
N LYS A 3 -77.37 -45.46 9.13
CA LYS A 3 -75.97 -45.55 9.59
C LYS A 3 -75.22 -44.32 9.06
N LEU A 4 -74.89 -43.39 9.95
CA LEU A 4 -73.88 -42.35 9.75
C LEU A 4 -72.51 -43.03 9.63
N ILE A 5 -71.75 -42.68 8.59
CA ILE A 5 -70.32 -42.96 8.48
C ILE A 5 -69.61 -41.63 8.73
N SER A 6 -68.97 -41.50 9.89
CA SER A 6 -68.15 -40.35 10.26
C SER A 6 -66.81 -40.39 9.51
N PHE A 7 -66.50 -39.29 8.80
CA PHE A 7 -65.20 -39.06 8.16
C PHE A 7 -64.26 -38.43 9.20
N PHE A 8 -63.18 -39.12 9.58
CA PHE A 8 -62.09 -38.55 10.36
C PHE A 8 -61.11 -37.86 9.40
N LEU A 9 -61.08 -36.52 9.41
CA LEU A 9 -59.99 -35.75 8.80
C LEU A 9 -58.80 -35.75 9.76
N LEU A 10 -57.72 -36.44 9.39
CA LEU A 10 -56.45 -36.42 10.11
C LEU A 10 -55.58 -35.29 9.55
N THR A 11 -55.52 -34.15 10.22
CA THR A 11 -54.61 -33.05 9.89
C THR A 11 -53.19 -33.39 10.35
N TRP A 12 -52.29 -33.66 9.40
CA TRP A 12 -50.84 -33.74 9.67
C TRP A 12 -50.28 -32.32 9.78
N LEU A 13 -50.08 -31.84 11.00
CA LEU A 13 -49.22 -30.69 11.30
C LEU A 13 -47.76 -31.14 11.20
N LEU A 14 -47.13 -30.92 10.05
CA LEU A 14 -45.67 -30.99 9.94
C LEU A 14 -45.09 -29.79 10.70
N ALA A 15 -44.66 -30.04 11.94
CA ALA A 15 -43.84 -29.10 12.69
C ALA A 15 -42.45 -29.02 12.02
N PHE A 16 -42.25 -28.01 11.17
CA PHE A 16 -40.92 -27.58 10.76
C PHE A 16 -40.23 -26.94 11.99
N GLY A 17 -39.54 -27.75 12.78
CA GLY A 17 -38.56 -27.21 13.73
C GLY A 17 -37.39 -26.60 12.96
N PRO A 18 -36.77 -25.50 13.43
CA PRO A 18 -35.61 -24.91 12.77
C PRO A 18 -34.51 -25.97 12.67
N GLN A 19 -34.13 -26.29 11.44
CA GLN A 19 -33.03 -27.21 11.16
C GLN A 19 -31.75 -26.54 11.64
N GLN A 20 -31.14 -27.11 12.68
CA GLN A 20 -29.92 -26.60 13.28
C GLN A 20 -28.79 -26.68 12.24
N ALA A 21 -28.23 -25.53 11.85
CA ALA A 21 -27.12 -25.47 10.89
C ALA A 21 -25.93 -26.28 11.44
N THR A 22 -25.42 -27.24 10.66
CA THR A 22 -24.43 -28.22 11.11
C THR A 22 -22.97 -27.76 10.93
N GLY A 23 -22.71 -26.44 10.83
CA GLY A 23 -21.38 -25.87 10.63
C GLY A 23 -21.22 -24.47 11.24
N LYS A 24 -19.98 -23.94 11.25
CA LYS A 24 -19.71 -22.56 11.69
C LYS A 24 -20.45 -21.58 10.77
N PRO A 25 -21.19 -20.59 11.31
CA PRO A 25 -21.78 -19.55 10.48
C PRO A 25 -20.69 -18.81 9.69
N THR A 26 -21.07 -18.29 8.53
CA THR A 26 -20.17 -17.59 7.61
C THR A 26 -20.59 -16.14 7.49
N ILE A 27 -19.61 -15.24 7.60
CA ILE A 27 -19.74 -13.81 7.31
C ILE A 27 -19.36 -13.61 5.86
N TYR A 28 -20.35 -13.31 5.02
CA TYR A 28 -20.12 -12.91 3.63
C TYR A 28 -20.04 -11.39 3.56
N THR A 29 -18.96 -10.85 3.00
CA THR A 29 -18.88 -9.41 2.66
C THR A 29 -19.11 -9.21 1.17
N ILE A 30 -20.04 -8.32 0.83
CA ILE A 30 -20.32 -7.91 -0.55
C ILE A 30 -20.18 -6.39 -0.69
N GLY A 31 -19.71 -5.94 -1.85
CA GLY A 31 -19.43 -4.53 -2.06
C GLY A 31 -18.46 -4.25 -3.21
N ASP A 32 -17.83 -3.08 -3.13
CA ASP A 32 -16.95 -2.53 -4.16
C ASP A 32 -15.44 -2.63 -3.80
N SER A 33 -14.61 -1.82 -4.45
CA SER A 33 -13.15 -1.79 -4.27
C SER A 33 -12.69 -1.32 -2.89
N THR A 34 -13.57 -0.67 -2.13
CA THR A 34 -13.30 -0.27 -0.73
C THR A 34 -13.60 -1.41 0.25
N VAL A 35 -14.29 -2.46 -0.20
CA VAL A 35 -14.49 -3.72 0.55
C VAL A 35 -13.45 -4.77 0.16
N LYS A 36 -13.16 -4.91 -1.15
CA LYS A 36 -12.08 -5.74 -1.67
C LYS A 36 -11.37 -5.07 -2.84
N ASN A 37 -10.10 -4.73 -2.67
CA ASN A 37 -9.30 -4.16 -3.74
C ASN A 37 -8.51 -5.24 -4.49
N GLY A 38 -8.51 -5.18 -5.83
CA GLY A 38 -7.77 -6.14 -6.65
C GLY A 38 -8.11 -7.58 -6.29
N ARG A 39 -7.07 -8.36 -5.90
CA ARG A 39 -7.22 -9.75 -5.47
C ARG A 39 -7.42 -9.91 -3.95
N GLY A 40 -7.45 -8.82 -3.20
CA GLY A 40 -7.41 -8.84 -1.72
C GLY A 40 -6.01 -9.15 -1.17
N ASP A 41 -4.97 -8.97 -1.97
CA ASP A 41 -3.57 -9.27 -1.65
C ASP A 41 -2.71 -8.02 -1.41
N GLY A 42 -3.32 -6.82 -1.44
CA GLY A 42 -2.62 -5.55 -1.28
C GLY A 42 -1.75 -5.16 -2.48
N SER A 43 -1.95 -5.78 -3.65
CA SER A 43 -1.30 -5.34 -4.88
C SER A 43 -1.54 -3.84 -5.12
N GLY A 44 -0.47 -3.13 -5.50
CA GLY A 44 -0.52 -1.65 -5.63
C GLY A 44 -0.66 -0.90 -4.31
N GLY A 45 -0.71 -1.58 -3.17
CA GLY A 45 -0.85 -0.98 -1.83
C GLY A 45 -2.27 -0.68 -1.39
N LEU A 46 -3.25 -0.93 -2.27
CA LEU A 46 -4.64 -0.67 -2.01
C LEU A 46 -5.28 -1.85 -1.28
N TRP A 47 -6.06 -1.57 -0.25
CA TRP A 47 -6.76 -2.56 0.55
C TRP A 47 -8.23 -2.17 0.72
N GLY A 48 -9.11 -3.16 0.69
CA GLY A 48 -10.50 -2.99 1.12
C GLY A 48 -10.66 -3.47 2.56
N TRP A 49 -11.63 -2.91 3.30
CA TRP A 49 -11.82 -3.24 4.71
C TRP A 49 -12.26 -4.68 4.97
N GLY A 50 -12.83 -5.36 3.95
CA GLY A 50 -13.26 -6.75 4.06
C GLY A 50 -12.09 -7.72 4.23
N ASP A 51 -10.89 -7.34 3.76
CA ASP A 51 -9.69 -8.18 3.85
C ASP A 51 -9.14 -8.29 5.29
N PRO A 52 -8.89 -7.19 6.04
CA PRO A 52 -8.46 -7.28 7.43
C PRO A 52 -9.58 -7.65 8.41
N LEU A 53 -10.85 -7.64 8.00
CA LEU A 53 -11.99 -7.89 8.89
C LEU A 53 -11.89 -9.21 9.65
N VAL A 54 -11.38 -10.27 9.00
CA VAL A 54 -11.22 -11.60 9.60
C VAL A 54 -10.40 -11.59 10.89
N GLN A 55 -9.47 -10.64 11.04
CA GLN A 55 -8.59 -10.54 12.22
C GLN A 55 -9.32 -10.09 13.49
N PHE A 56 -10.57 -9.64 13.37
CA PHE A 56 -11.40 -9.18 14.48
C PHE A 56 -12.38 -10.26 15.00
N PHE A 57 -12.43 -11.42 14.36
CA PHE A 57 -13.38 -12.49 14.68
C PHE A 57 -12.69 -13.76 15.19
N ASP A 58 -13.35 -14.46 16.10
CA ASP A 58 -12.95 -15.80 16.54
C ASP A 58 -13.22 -16.82 15.43
N THR A 59 -12.21 -17.05 14.60
CA THR A 59 -12.28 -17.99 13.46
C THR A 59 -12.43 -19.46 13.89
N SER A 60 -12.31 -19.78 15.18
CA SER A 60 -12.71 -21.08 15.70
C SER A 60 -14.23 -21.26 15.74
N ARG A 61 -15.00 -20.17 15.69
CA ARG A 61 -16.47 -20.15 15.81
C ARG A 61 -17.20 -19.62 14.57
N VAL A 62 -16.55 -18.79 13.75
CA VAL A 62 -17.15 -18.19 12.54
C VAL A 62 -16.18 -18.25 11.35
N GLN A 63 -16.69 -18.24 10.13
CA GLN A 63 -15.90 -18.10 8.89
C GLN A 63 -16.09 -16.71 8.30
N VAL A 64 -15.12 -16.18 7.55
CA VAL A 64 -15.22 -14.88 6.87
C VAL A 64 -14.85 -15.06 5.41
N GLU A 65 -15.74 -14.65 4.51
CA GLU A 65 -15.55 -14.75 3.06
C GLU A 65 -15.77 -13.39 2.39
N ASN A 66 -14.72 -12.86 1.76
CA ASN A 66 -14.79 -11.60 1.04
C ASN A 66 -15.13 -11.79 -0.45
N HIS A 67 -16.41 -11.61 -0.76
CA HIS A 67 -17.00 -11.74 -2.10
C HIS A 67 -17.17 -10.41 -2.83
N ALA A 68 -16.80 -9.28 -2.22
CA ALA A 68 -16.82 -7.99 -2.89
C ALA A 68 -15.89 -7.99 -4.12
N LEU A 69 -16.15 -7.11 -5.07
CA LEU A 69 -15.33 -6.96 -6.27
C LEU A 69 -15.07 -5.50 -6.60
N GLY A 70 -13.80 -5.17 -6.85
CA GLY A 70 -13.42 -3.84 -7.28
C GLY A 70 -14.19 -3.36 -8.51
N GLY A 71 -14.75 -2.16 -8.40
CA GLY A 71 -15.47 -1.52 -9.50
C GLY A 71 -16.93 -1.95 -9.68
N THR A 72 -17.52 -2.73 -8.77
CA THR A 72 -18.97 -3.00 -8.81
C THR A 72 -19.78 -1.95 -8.06
N SER A 73 -21.01 -1.74 -8.52
CA SER A 73 -22.11 -1.04 -7.85
C SER A 73 -23.12 -2.07 -7.32
N SER A 74 -24.13 -1.64 -6.57
CA SER A 74 -25.22 -2.52 -6.12
C SER A 74 -25.92 -3.21 -7.30
N ARG A 75 -26.07 -2.53 -8.44
CA ARG A 75 -26.54 -3.11 -9.71
C ARG A 75 -25.54 -4.08 -10.32
N THR A 76 -24.33 -3.62 -10.59
CA THR A 76 -23.39 -4.42 -11.41
C THR A 76 -22.82 -5.62 -10.68
N PHE A 77 -22.84 -5.64 -9.35
CA PHE A 77 -22.56 -6.85 -8.58
C PHE A 77 -23.56 -7.98 -8.90
N ARG A 78 -24.83 -7.61 -9.10
CA ARG A 78 -25.91 -8.50 -9.50
C ARG A 78 -25.85 -8.90 -10.96
N THR A 79 -25.73 -7.94 -11.88
CA THR A 79 -25.74 -8.23 -13.32
C THR A 79 -24.51 -9.02 -13.77
N LYS A 80 -23.38 -8.90 -13.05
CA LYS A 80 -22.19 -9.76 -13.24
C LYS A 80 -22.33 -11.16 -12.63
N GLY A 81 -23.47 -11.48 -12.01
CA GLY A 81 -23.71 -12.77 -11.38
C GLY A 81 -22.91 -13.03 -10.10
N LEU A 82 -22.33 -12.00 -9.45
CA LEU A 82 -21.48 -12.18 -8.26
C LEU A 82 -22.31 -12.49 -7.00
N TRP A 83 -23.58 -12.10 -7.00
CA TRP A 83 -24.48 -12.40 -5.90
C TRP A 83 -24.94 -13.85 -5.87
N GLN A 84 -25.16 -14.46 -7.04
CA GLN A 84 -25.75 -15.79 -7.15
C GLN A 84 -24.94 -16.87 -6.40
N PRO A 85 -23.60 -16.93 -6.51
CA PRO A 85 -22.78 -17.87 -5.73
C PRO A 85 -22.85 -17.65 -4.21
N VAL A 86 -23.05 -16.42 -3.74
CA VAL A 86 -23.24 -16.14 -2.32
C VAL A 86 -24.61 -16.66 -1.88
N LEU A 87 -25.67 -16.25 -2.58
CA LEU A 87 -27.05 -16.61 -2.27
C LEU A 87 -27.29 -18.13 -2.21
N GLU A 88 -26.67 -18.88 -3.11
CA GLU A 88 -26.77 -20.35 -3.15
C GLU A 88 -26.11 -21.03 -1.95
N ARG A 89 -25.08 -20.39 -1.38
CA ARG A 89 -24.31 -20.93 -0.26
C ARG A 89 -24.85 -20.53 1.12
N LEU A 90 -25.63 -19.44 1.19
CA LEU A 90 -26.23 -18.97 2.45
C LEU A 90 -27.01 -20.07 3.18
N GLN A 91 -26.70 -20.21 4.46
CA GLN A 91 -27.39 -21.04 5.43
C GLN A 91 -28.06 -20.19 6.51
N PRO A 92 -29.09 -20.73 7.20
CA PRO A 92 -29.66 -20.08 8.37
C PRO A 92 -28.58 -19.77 9.43
N GLY A 93 -28.52 -18.51 9.87
CA GLY A 93 -27.52 -18.03 10.84
C GLY A 93 -26.24 -17.46 10.21
N ASP A 94 -26.06 -17.52 8.90
CA ASP A 94 -24.99 -16.78 8.20
C ASP A 94 -25.24 -15.25 8.26
N PHE A 95 -24.21 -14.47 8.00
CA PHE A 95 -24.25 -13.01 8.00
C PHE A 95 -23.91 -12.45 6.62
N VAL A 96 -24.59 -11.39 6.19
CA VAL A 96 -24.27 -10.69 4.94
C VAL A 96 -23.99 -9.22 5.25
N LEU A 97 -22.71 -8.85 5.24
CA LEU A 97 -22.24 -7.49 5.42
C LEU A 97 -22.13 -6.83 4.05
N MET A 98 -22.94 -5.79 3.80
CA MET A 98 -23.03 -5.15 2.50
C MET A 98 -22.70 -3.66 2.54
N GLN A 99 -21.84 -3.21 1.62
CA GLN A 99 -21.50 -1.80 1.44
C GLN A 99 -21.33 -1.47 -0.04
N PHE A 100 -22.20 -0.60 -0.55
CA PHE A 100 -22.18 -0.06 -1.91
C PHE A 100 -22.30 1.47 -1.90
N GLY A 101 -22.24 2.11 -3.08
CA GLY A 101 -22.48 3.54 -3.24
C GLY A 101 -21.41 4.28 -4.05
N HIS A 102 -20.13 3.87 -4.01
CA HIS A 102 -19.08 4.62 -4.71
C HIS A 102 -19.25 4.58 -6.23
N ASN A 103 -19.58 3.41 -6.77
CA ASN A 103 -19.75 3.18 -8.20
C ASN A 103 -21.19 3.40 -8.67
N ASP A 104 -22.17 3.30 -7.76
CA ASP A 104 -23.59 3.59 -8.00
C ASP A 104 -23.80 5.06 -8.40
N ALA A 105 -22.93 5.96 -7.94
CA ALA A 105 -22.89 7.37 -8.32
C ALA A 105 -22.47 7.64 -9.79
N GLY A 106 -22.02 6.62 -10.53
CA GLY A 106 -21.64 6.74 -11.93
C GLY A 106 -22.83 6.95 -12.87
N ALA A 107 -22.56 7.07 -14.17
CA ALA A 107 -23.62 7.14 -15.17
C ALA A 107 -24.37 5.80 -15.26
N ILE A 108 -25.70 5.87 -15.40
CA ILE A 108 -26.56 4.71 -15.57
C ILE A 108 -26.19 3.93 -16.84
N ASN A 109 -25.88 4.66 -17.91
CA ASN A 109 -25.48 4.11 -19.20
C ASN A 109 -24.36 4.96 -19.80
N ASP A 110 -23.23 4.31 -20.13
CA ASP A 110 -22.10 4.88 -20.86
C ASP A 110 -21.31 3.73 -21.52
N ASP A 111 -20.38 4.03 -22.42
CA ASP A 111 -19.59 3.04 -23.16
C ASP A 111 -18.27 2.65 -22.45
N PHE A 112 -18.11 3.02 -21.18
CA PHE A 112 -16.85 2.86 -20.44
C PHE A 112 -16.98 2.03 -19.16
N ARG A 113 -18.00 2.30 -18.34
CA ARG A 113 -18.27 1.70 -17.04
C ARG A 113 -19.70 1.17 -16.93
N ALA A 114 -20.71 1.99 -17.26
CA ALA A 114 -22.15 1.70 -17.13
C ALA A 114 -22.54 1.10 -15.76
N ARG A 115 -22.20 1.78 -14.66
CA ARG A 115 -22.35 1.25 -13.27
C ARG A 115 -23.46 1.90 -12.47
N GLY A 116 -23.98 3.02 -12.93
CA GLY A 116 -24.90 3.85 -12.15
C GLY A 116 -26.21 3.16 -11.82
N THR A 117 -26.85 3.64 -10.75
CA THR A 117 -28.21 3.28 -10.39
C THR A 117 -29.11 4.51 -10.43
N ILE A 118 -30.43 4.32 -10.49
CA ILE A 118 -31.36 5.43 -10.26
C ILE A 118 -31.19 5.89 -8.80
N LYS A 119 -31.18 7.20 -8.59
CA LYS A 119 -30.95 7.81 -7.28
C LYS A 119 -32.18 7.65 -6.38
N GLY A 120 -31.97 7.35 -5.11
CA GLY A 120 -33.04 7.25 -4.12
C GLY A 120 -33.35 5.82 -3.67
N VAL A 121 -34.44 5.70 -2.92
CA VAL A 121 -34.84 4.46 -2.23
C VAL A 121 -36.11 3.80 -2.80
N GLY A 122 -36.75 4.44 -3.78
CA GLY A 122 -38.03 4.02 -4.34
C GLY A 122 -37.95 2.77 -5.23
N ASP A 123 -39.03 2.53 -5.98
CA ASP A 123 -39.15 1.39 -6.92
C ASP A 123 -38.93 1.82 -8.38
N GLU A 124 -38.32 2.98 -8.61
CA GLU A 124 -38.09 3.51 -9.96
C GLU A 124 -37.26 2.54 -10.79
N SER A 125 -37.59 2.47 -12.08
CA SER A 125 -36.86 1.69 -13.07
C SER A 125 -36.77 2.42 -14.41
N GLU A 126 -35.75 2.08 -15.18
CA GLU A 126 -35.47 2.60 -16.51
C GLU A 126 -34.93 1.46 -17.40
N GLU A 127 -35.48 1.30 -18.59
CA GLU A 127 -34.96 0.38 -19.60
C GLU A 127 -33.83 1.05 -20.37
N ILE A 128 -32.71 0.35 -20.54
CA ILE A 128 -31.57 0.83 -21.33
C ILE A 128 -31.09 -0.25 -22.29
N ASP A 129 -30.54 0.17 -23.41
CA ASP A 129 -29.59 -0.63 -24.18
C ASP A 129 -28.18 -0.26 -23.69
N ASN A 130 -27.54 -1.16 -22.95
CA ASN A 130 -26.26 -0.89 -22.29
C ASN A 130 -25.16 -0.68 -23.35
N LEU A 131 -24.59 0.52 -23.39
CA LEU A 131 -23.60 0.90 -24.39
C LEU A 131 -22.26 0.13 -24.25
N LEU A 132 -21.96 -0.37 -23.06
CA LEU A 132 -20.75 -1.15 -22.78
C LEU A 132 -20.91 -2.63 -23.14
N THR A 133 -22.06 -3.25 -22.86
CA THR A 133 -22.28 -4.70 -23.09
C THR A 133 -23.04 -5.01 -24.37
N GLY A 134 -23.80 -4.04 -24.90
CA GLY A 134 -24.73 -4.22 -26.02
C GLY A 134 -26.03 -4.95 -25.63
N GLU A 135 -26.24 -5.23 -24.34
CA GLU A 135 -27.41 -5.95 -23.84
C GLU A 135 -28.51 -4.98 -23.39
N HIS A 136 -29.76 -5.38 -23.60
CA HIS A 136 -30.91 -4.68 -23.03
C HIS A 136 -31.06 -5.04 -21.54
N GLU A 137 -31.20 -4.05 -20.66
CA GLU A 137 -31.42 -4.28 -19.23
C GLU A 137 -32.34 -3.25 -18.57
N VAL A 138 -32.97 -3.67 -17.46
CA VAL A 138 -33.78 -2.79 -16.60
C VAL A 138 -32.94 -2.35 -15.41
N VAL A 139 -32.72 -1.05 -15.30
CA VAL A 139 -31.98 -0.41 -14.22
C VAL A 139 -32.95 0.04 -13.14
N HIS A 140 -32.70 -0.33 -11.89
CA HIS A 140 -33.52 0.09 -10.76
C HIS A 140 -32.83 1.16 -9.89
N SER A 141 -33.58 1.70 -8.93
CA SER A 141 -33.05 2.56 -7.87
C SER A 141 -32.02 1.84 -6.99
N TYR A 142 -31.13 2.62 -6.38
CA TYR A 142 -30.16 2.11 -5.39
C TYR A 142 -30.86 1.33 -4.26
N GLY A 143 -31.95 1.89 -3.70
CA GLY A 143 -32.66 1.23 -2.62
C GLY A 143 -33.42 -0.02 -3.05
N TRP A 144 -33.86 -0.11 -4.31
CA TRP A 144 -34.43 -1.35 -4.84
C TRP A 144 -33.39 -2.48 -4.81
N TYR A 145 -32.17 -2.24 -5.31
CA TYR A 145 -31.11 -3.27 -5.32
C TYR A 145 -30.73 -3.70 -3.90
N LEU A 146 -30.58 -2.76 -2.96
CA LEU A 146 -30.31 -3.10 -1.56
C LEU A 146 -31.43 -3.96 -0.94
N ARG A 147 -32.70 -3.62 -1.18
CA ARG A 147 -33.83 -4.42 -0.70
C ARG A 147 -33.79 -5.86 -1.24
N GLN A 148 -33.42 -6.06 -2.51
CA GLN A 148 -33.30 -7.41 -3.07
C GLN A 148 -32.26 -8.25 -2.30
N TYR A 149 -31.05 -7.72 -2.07
CA TYR A 149 -30.02 -8.43 -1.30
C TYR A 149 -30.50 -8.79 0.12
N ILE A 150 -31.15 -7.82 0.79
CA ILE A 150 -31.65 -7.98 2.15
C ILE A 150 -32.75 -9.05 2.22
N GLN A 151 -33.75 -8.96 1.35
CA GLN A 151 -34.91 -9.84 1.35
C GLN A 151 -34.53 -11.28 0.99
N GLU A 152 -33.63 -11.47 0.02
CA GLU A 152 -33.16 -12.80 -0.37
C GLU A 152 -32.26 -13.43 0.69
N ALA A 153 -31.39 -12.66 1.33
CA ALA A 153 -30.60 -13.15 2.46
C ALA A 153 -31.50 -13.57 3.64
N LYS A 154 -32.50 -12.75 3.99
CA LYS A 154 -33.51 -13.12 5.00
C LYS A 154 -34.29 -14.38 4.61
N ALA A 155 -34.65 -14.53 3.33
CA ALA A 155 -35.36 -15.71 2.85
C ALA A 155 -34.53 -17.00 2.99
N LYS A 156 -33.19 -16.89 3.03
CA LYS A 156 -32.26 -18.00 3.35
C LYS A 156 -32.01 -18.17 4.86
N GLY A 157 -32.61 -17.34 5.71
CA GLY A 157 -32.37 -17.33 7.16
C GLY A 157 -31.05 -16.67 7.56
N ALA A 158 -30.37 -15.98 6.65
CA ALA A 158 -29.17 -15.20 6.95
C ALA A 158 -29.55 -13.82 7.53
N ILE A 159 -28.58 -13.16 8.16
CA ILE A 159 -28.74 -11.90 8.89
C ILE A 159 -28.01 -10.79 8.10
N PRO A 160 -28.74 -9.90 7.42
CA PRO A 160 -28.13 -8.79 6.69
C PRO A 160 -27.69 -7.66 7.62
N VAL A 161 -26.55 -7.04 7.31
CA VAL A 161 -26.05 -5.81 7.95
C VAL A 161 -25.63 -4.85 6.86
N VAL A 162 -26.22 -3.66 6.86
CA VAL A 162 -25.98 -2.63 5.85
C VAL A 162 -25.00 -1.59 6.40
N MET A 163 -24.04 -1.16 5.60
CA MET A 163 -23.11 -0.08 5.95
C MET A 163 -23.21 1.07 4.95
N SER A 164 -23.06 2.30 5.43
CA SER A 164 -22.76 3.42 4.53
C SER A 164 -21.36 3.26 3.91
N PRO A 165 -21.12 3.73 2.67
CA PRO A 165 -19.78 3.69 2.08
C PRO A 165 -18.78 4.49 2.90
N ILE A 166 -17.52 4.05 2.99
CA ILE A 166 -16.44 4.84 3.61
C ILE A 166 -16.37 6.26 2.99
N PRO A 167 -15.92 7.29 3.74
CA PRO A 167 -15.74 8.61 3.16
C PRO A 167 -14.58 8.62 2.15
N ARG A 168 -14.65 9.58 1.22
CA ARG A 168 -13.51 9.91 0.36
C ARG A 168 -12.54 10.84 1.10
N ASN A 169 -11.26 10.76 0.77
CA ASN A 169 -10.23 11.68 1.24
C ASN A 169 -10.25 13.00 0.43
N ASN A 170 -11.34 13.76 0.52
CA ASN A 170 -11.58 14.98 -0.25
C ASN A 170 -11.97 16.15 0.68
N TRP A 171 -11.06 16.49 1.58
CA TRP A 171 -11.24 17.50 2.61
C TRP A 171 -11.69 18.85 2.05
N LYS A 172 -12.55 19.52 2.81
CA LYS A 172 -12.98 20.91 2.57
C LYS A 172 -12.95 21.64 3.90
N ASP A 173 -12.16 22.70 3.99
CA ASP A 173 -12.07 23.54 5.19
C ASP A 173 -11.80 22.74 6.49
N GLY A 174 -10.90 21.75 6.40
CA GLY A 174 -10.56 20.88 7.53
C GLY A 174 -11.63 19.84 7.89
N ARG A 175 -12.64 19.64 7.02
CA ARG A 175 -13.73 18.67 7.20
C ARG A 175 -13.75 17.61 6.12
N VAL A 176 -14.06 16.38 6.50
CA VAL A 176 -14.27 15.26 5.56
C VAL A 176 -15.73 15.26 5.11
N PRO A 177 -16.05 15.32 3.80
CA PRO A 177 -17.43 15.29 3.33
C PRO A 177 -18.18 14.02 3.77
N ARG A 178 -19.35 14.21 4.38
CA ARG A 178 -20.26 13.10 4.75
C ARG A 178 -21.10 12.67 3.55
N ASN A 179 -21.48 11.41 3.53
CA ASN A 179 -22.44 10.85 2.60
C ASN A 179 -23.84 10.73 3.25
N ASP A 180 -24.25 11.77 3.97
CA ASP A 180 -25.49 11.83 4.77
C ASP A 180 -26.68 12.42 4.01
N GLN A 181 -26.51 12.75 2.74
CA GLN A 181 -27.56 13.25 1.84
C GLN A 181 -27.74 12.39 0.57
N SER A 182 -26.98 11.30 0.43
CA SER A 182 -27.06 10.43 -0.76
C SER A 182 -26.94 8.95 -0.39
N TYR A 183 -26.05 8.17 -1.03
CA TYR A 183 -25.92 6.72 -0.86
C TYR A 183 -25.77 6.25 0.61
N GLY A 184 -25.13 7.02 1.48
CA GLY A 184 -25.07 6.68 2.91
C GLY A 184 -26.41 6.88 3.63
N LEU A 185 -27.15 7.94 3.29
CA LEU A 185 -28.52 8.15 3.75
C LEU A 185 -29.47 7.09 3.21
N TRP A 186 -29.44 6.82 1.91
CA TRP A 186 -30.31 5.83 1.28
C TRP A 186 -30.05 4.41 1.80
N ALA A 187 -28.78 4.06 2.06
CA ALA A 187 -28.44 2.80 2.72
C ALA A 187 -29.05 2.71 4.12
N LYS A 188 -29.01 3.80 4.90
CA LYS A 188 -29.65 3.89 6.21
C LYS A 188 -31.17 3.72 6.10
N GLU A 189 -31.82 4.47 5.21
CA GLU A 189 -33.27 4.43 5.03
C GLU A 189 -33.76 3.04 4.63
N VAL A 190 -33.06 2.36 3.71
CA VAL A 190 -33.39 0.99 3.31
C VAL A 190 -33.19 0.02 4.45
N ALA A 191 -32.08 0.12 5.19
CA ALA A 191 -31.81 -0.77 6.32
C ALA A 191 -32.90 -0.65 7.40
N LEU A 192 -33.28 0.58 7.76
CA LEU A 192 -34.34 0.85 8.72
C LEU A 192 -35.71 0.39 8.21
N GLY A 193 -36.04 0.65 6.94
CA GLY A 193 -37.29 0.23 6.32
C GLY A 193 -37.44 -1.30 6.24
N GLU A 194 -36.32 -2.00 6.06
CA GLU A 194 -36.25 -3.46 6.10
C GLU A 194 -36.09 -4.01 7.53
N GLY A 195 -35.88 -3.18 8.55
CA GLY A 195 -35.65 -3.65 9.92
C GLY A 195 -34.38 -4.50 10.07
N VAL A 196 -33.30 -4.12 9.36
CA VAL A 196 -31.96 -4.72 9.51
C VAL A 196 -30.98 -3.73 10.12
N GLU A 197 -29.89 -4.24 10.66
CA GLU A 197 -28.87 -3.42 11.31
C GLU A 197 -28.18 -2.47 10.31
N PHE A 198 -27.93 -1.23 10.75
CA PHE A 198 -27.23 -0.23 9.96
C PHE A 198 -26.02 0.33 10.71
N ILE A 199 -24.84 0.19 10.11
CA ILE A 199 -23.61 0.78 10.63
C ILE A 199 -23.27 2.02 9.80
N ASN A 200 -23.26 3.19 10.44
CA ASN A 200 -22.85 4.43 9.79
C ASN A 200 -21.32 4.57 9.69
N LEU A 201 -20.71 3.69 8.89
CA LEU A 201 -19.26 3.65 8.68
C LEU A 201 -18.71 4.95 8.10
N ASN A 202 -19.47 5.63 7.23
CA ASN A 202 -19.10 6.93 6.68
C ASN A 202 -18.80 7.96 7.77
N GLU A 203 -19.74 8.14 8.71
CA GLU A 203 -19.59 9.10 9.80
C GLU A 203 -18.49 8.68 10.76
N LYS A 204 -18.45 7.41 11.18
CA LYS A 204 -17.43 6.90 12.10
C LYS A 204 -16.02 7.15 11.53
N MET A 205 -15.81 6.83 10.26
CA MET A 205 -14.50 6.99 9.63
C MET A 205 -14.17 8.45 9.33
N ALA A 206 -15.14 9.27 8.92
CA ALA A 206 -14.93 10.71 8.71
C ALA A 206 -14.53 11.40 10.03
N SER A 207 -15.22 11.08 11.13
CA SER A 207 -14.87 11.57 12.47
C SER A 207 -13.47 11.10 12.93
N ALA A 208 -13.09 9.85 12.63
CA ALA A 208 -11.74 9.36 12.94
C ALA A 208 -10.66 10.07 12.12
N MET A 209 -10.90 10.30 10.82
CA MET A 209 -10.00 11.06 9.95
C MET A 209 -9.82 12.49 10.45
N GLU A 210 -10.91 13.18 10.82
CA GLU A 210 -10.87 14.55 11.36
C GLU A 210 -10.06 14.67 12.65
N LYS A 211 -10.14 13.67 13.55
CA LYS A 211 -9.33 13.63 14.77
C LYS A 211 -7.83 13.49 14.47
N LEU A 212 -7.46 12.81 13.39
CA LEU A 212 -6.07 12.67 12.96
C LEU A 212 -5.57 13.92 12.22
N GLY A 213 -6.44 14.55 11.44
CA GLY A 213 -6.11 15.67 10.57
C GLY A 213 -5.59 15.24 9.20
N GLU A 214 -5.77 16.09 8.20
CA GLU A 214 -5.52 15.79 6.78
C GLU A 214 -4.10 15.27 6.52
N ALA A 215 -3.08 15.89 7.12
CA ALA A 215 -1.68 15.50 6.94
C ALA A 215 -1.35 14.09 7.47
N GLN A 216 -2.11 13.59 8.45
CA GLN A 216 -1.94 12.22 9.00
C GLN A 216 -2.81 11.19 8.28
N VAL A 217 -3.79 11.64 7.50
CA VAL A 217 -4.70 10.78 6.72
C VAL A 217 -4.15 10.58 5.31
N THR A 218 -3.80 11.67 4.64
CA THR A 218 -3.23 11.68 3.30
C THR A 218 -1.80 11.14 3.33
N GLY A 219 -1.53 10.09 2.55
CA GLY A 219 -0.25 9.37 2.52
C GLY A 219 -0.13 8.24 3.56
N ASN A 220 -1.13 8.05 4.42
CA ASN A 220 -1.08 7.04 5.50
C ASN A 220 -2.33 6.15 5.54
N LEU A 221 -3.54 6.72 5.57
CA LEU A 221 -4.81 5.97 5.48
C LEU A 221 -5.31 5.87 4.04
N PHE A 222 -5.11 6.93 3.27
CA PHE A 222 -5.35 7.01 1.82
C PHE A 222 -4.07 7.43 1.12
N PHE A 223 -4.00 7.20 -0.20
CA PHE A 223 -2.86 7.64 -0.99
C PHE A 223 -3.08 9.09 -1.46
N GLU A 224 -1.99 9.86 -1.60
CA GLU A 224 -2.05 11.27 -2.09
C GLU A 224 -2.75 11.40 -3.45
N HIS A 225 -2.59 10.41 -4.31
CA HIS A 225 -3.15 10.38 -5.66
C HIS A 225 -4.49 9.62 -5.75
N ASP A 226 -4.97 9.06 -4.64
CA ASP A 226 -6.19 8.26 -4.60
C ASP A 226 -7.04 8.61 -3.38
N HIS A 227 -8.11 9.35 -3.64
CA HIS A 227 -9.03 9.80 -2.62
C HIS A 227 -10.11 8.77 -2.27
N THR A 228 -10.11 7.58 -2.89
CA THR A 228 -11.15 6.55 -2.67
C THR A 228 -10.57 5.28 -2.04
N HIS A 229 -9.42 4.80 -2.50
CA HIS A 229 -8.87 3.53 -2.04
C HIS A 229 -7.93 3.72 -0.85
N THR A 230 -8.13 2.90 0.18
CA THR A 230 -7.34 2.94 1.41
C THR A 230 -6.05 2.15 1.31
N SER A 231 -5.06 2.53 2.12
CA SER A 231 -3.91 1.68 2.46
C SER A 231 -4.34 0.54 3.39
N ALA A 232 -3.42 -0.35 3.76
CA ALA A 232 -3.69 -1.38 4.77
C ALA A 232 -4.15 -0.78 6.12
N LYS A 233 -3.58 0.38 6.52
CA LYS A 233 -3.98 1.08 7.75
C LYS A 233 -5.38 1.67 7.65
N GLY A 234 -5.72 2.26 6.49
CA GLY A 234 -7.08 2.77 6.25
C GLY A 234 -8.12 1.65 6.26
N ALA A 235 -7.81 0.51 5.64
CA ALA A 235 -8.68 -0.67 5.64
C ALA A 235 -8.86 -1.26 7.05
N VAL A 236 -7.79 -1.35 7.86
CA VAL A 236 -7.86 -1.78 9.26
C VAL A 236 -8.67 -0.79 10.11
N LEU A 237 -8.50 0.52 9.91
CA LEU A 237 -9.31 1.52 10.61
C LEU A 237 -10.81 1.30 10.30
N ALA A 238 -11.17 1.20 9.02
CA ALA A 238 -12.55 0.93 8.61
C ALA A 238 -13.09 -0.37 9.23
N ALA A 239 -12.33 -1.48 9.18
CA ALA A 239 -12.71 -2.75 9.80
C ALA A 239 -12.91 -2.62 11.33
N SER A 240 -12.04 -1.87 12.02
CA SER A 240 -12.18 -1.62 13.46
C SER A 240 -13.45 -0.81 13.81
N LEU A 241 -13.83 0.14 12.96
CA LEU A 241 -15.03 0.96 13.14
C LEU A 241 -16.32 0.19 12.81
N ILE A 242 -16.25 -0.79 11.90
CA ILE A 242 -17.32 -1.78 11.68
C ILE A 242 -17.50 -2.61 12.94
N VAL A 243 -16.41 -3.10 13.53
CA VAL A 243 -16.45 -3.88 14.78
C VAL A 243 -17.01 -3.06 15.94
N GLU A 244 -16.64 -1.78 16.04
CA GLU A 244 -17.26 -0.84 16.98
C GLU A 244 -18.77 -0.71 16.74
N GLY A 245 -19.20 -0.51 15.49
CA GLY A 245 -20.62 -0.47 15.13
C GLY A 245 -21.37 -1.78 15.43
N LEU A 246 -20.75 -2.94 15.24
CA LEU A 246 -21.33 -4.23 15.61
C LEU A 246 -21.49 -4.40 17.13
N ARG A 247 -20.58 -3.84 17.93
CA ARG A 247 -20.70 -3.86 19.40
C ARG A 247 -21.85 -2.96 19.88
N GLU A 248 -22.06 -1.84 19.19
CA GLU A 248 -23.16 -0.89 19.46
C GLU A 248 -24.51 -1.39 18.96
N ALA A 249 -24.53 -2.31 17.98
CA ALA A 249 -25.75 -2.86 17.41
C ALA A 249 -26.61 -3.58 18.47
N ASP A 250 -27.88 -3.17 18.57
CA ASP A 250 -28.81 -3.73 19.55
C ASP A 250 -29.12 -5.20 19.25
N ASN A 251 -29.37 -5.53 17.98
CA ASN A 251 -29.98 -6.80 17.57
C ASN A 251 -29.12 -7.64 16.60
N CYS A 252 -27.81 -7.41 16.54
CA CYS A 252 -26.91 -8.18 15.68
C CYS A 252 -26.14 -9.25 16.49
N PRO A 253 -26.46 -10.56 16.36
CA PRO A 253 -25.74 -11.62 17.07
C PRO A 253 -24.31 -11.82 16.55
N LEU A 254 -23.91 -11.10 15.48
CA LEU A 254 -22.54 -11.14 14.97
C LEU A 254 -21.52 -10.69 16.02
N LYS A 255 -21.92 -9.80 16.94
CA LYS A 255 -21.03 -9.28 18.00
C LYS A 255 -20.51 -10.38 18.94
N ASP A 256 -21.22 -11.50 19.05
CA ASP A 256 -20.85 -12.63 19.91
C ASP A 256 -19.65 -13.44 19.38
N TYR A 257 -19.23 -13.17 18.14
CA TYR A 257 -18.07 -13.80 17.50
C TYR A 257 -16.84 -12.89 17.48
N LEU A 258 -16.93 -11.66 18.01
CA LEU A 258 -15.81 -10.72 18.05
C LEU A 258 -14.76 -11.16 19.06
N LEU A 259 -13.49 -10.96 18.72
CA LEU A 259 -12.40 -11.05 19.67
C LEU A 259 -12.44 -9.84 20.61
N GLU A 260 -12.17 -10.08 21.90
CA GLU A 260 -12.01 -9.01 22.89
C GLU A 260 -10.75 -8.19 22.58
N ASN A 261 -9.63 -8.89 22.33
CA ASN A 261 -8.32 -8.31 22.06
C ASN A 261 -7.74 -8.87 20.74
N PRO A 262 -8.22 -8.42 19.57
CA PRO A 262 -7.72 -8.91 18.29
C PRO A 262 -6.25 -8.52 18.09
N THR A 263 -5.46 -9.45 17.55
CA THR A 263 -4.08 -9.17 17.12
C THR A 263 -4.08 -8.80 15.65
N ILE A 264 -3.78 -7.54 15.34
CA ILE A 264 -3.77 -7.05 13.96
C ILE A 264 -2.38 -7.21 13.34
N ASN A 265 -2.29 -8.11 12.38
CA ASN A 265 -1.13 -8.31 11.53
C ASN A 265 -1.31 -7.54 10.23
N PHE A 266 -0.39 -6.61 9.98
CA PHE A 266 -0.27 -5.96 8.69
C PHE A 266 0.50 -6.84 7.70
N PRO A 267 0.31 -6.65 6.39
CA PRO A 267 1.14 -7.29 5.38
C PRO A 267 2.63 -7.06 5.67
N ALA A 268 3.45 -8.10 5.51
CA ALA A 268 4.89 -7.98 5.72
C ALA A 268 5.48 -6.92 4.77
N LYS A 269 6.23 -5.98 5.34
CA LYS A 269 6.87 -4.92 4.57
C LYS A 269 8.06 -5.48 3.79
N LYS A 270 8.30 -4.96 2.59
CA LYS A 270 9.59 -5.17 1.90
C LYS A 270 10.66 -4.30 2.54
N LYS A 271 11.84 -4.85 2.77
CA LYS A 271 12.96 -4.05 3.28
C LYS A 271 13.62 -3.31 2.12
N VAL A 272 13.99 -2.08 2.38
CA VAL A 272 14.83 -1.26 1.52
C VAL A 272 16.06 -0.91 2.33
N LEU A 273 17.16 -1.60 2.06
CA LEU A 273 18.42 -1.41 2.79
C LEU A 273 19.29 -0.42 2.02
N LEU A 274 19.90 0.52 2.73
CA LEU A 274 20.79 1.51 2.14
C LEU A 274 22.21 1.22 2.61
N ILE A 275 23.15 1.09 1.69
CA ILE A 275 24.59 1.03 2.00
C ILE A 275 25.31 2.14 1.27
N GLY A 276 26.33 2.69 1.93
CA GLY A 276 27.07 3.82 1.39
C GLY A 276 27.93 4.54 2.41
N ASP A 277 28.39 5.71 2.00
CA ASP A 277 29.29 6.57 2.76
C ASP A 277 28.56 7.63 3.61
N SER A 278 29.25 8.70 4.00
CA SER A 278 28.69 9.80 4.80
C SER A 278 27.57 10.56 4.11
N THR A 279 27.51 10.56 2.78
CA THR A 279 26.44 11.21 2.01
C THR A 279 25.16 10.40 1.97
N VAL A 280 25.18 9.15 2.43
CA VAL A 280 24.00 8.27 2.57
C VAL A 280 23.63 8.09 4.05
N ALA A 281 24.62 8.00 4.94
CA ALA A 281 24.43 7.71 6.36
C ALA A 281 23.56 8.75 7.09
N ASN A 282 22.97 8.33 8.22
CA ASN A 282 22.12 9.21 9.03
C ASN A 282 22.82 10.50 9.51
N GLY A 283 24.14 10.46 9.62
CA GLY A 283 24.96 11.61 9.97
C GLY A 283 24.99 11.91 11.47
N ASN A 284 25.26 13.16 11.84
CA ASN A 284 25.43 13.62 13.23
C ASN A 284 24.60 14.87 13.58
N GLY A 285 23.64 15.24 12.74
CA GLY A 285 22.80 16.43 12.91
C GLY A 285 23.26 17.61 12.05
N GLU A 286 24.55 17.92 12.05
CA GLU A 286 25.15 18.96 11.18
C GLU A 286 25.39 18.45 9.77
N ILE A 287 26.02 17.27 9.67
CA ILE A 287 26.20 16.52 8.45
C ILE A 287 25.11 15.46 8.38
N VAL A 288 24.38 15.43 7.28
CA VAL A 288 23.26 14.54 7.03
C VAL A 288 23.37 13.96 5.63
N GLY A 289 23.29 12.63 5.52
CA GLY A 289 23.17 11.95 4.25
C GLY A 289 21.72 11.78 3.80
N TRP A 290 21.51 11.66 2.49
CA TRP A 290 20.16 11.55 1.90
C TRP A 290 19.40 10.32 2.39
N GLY A 291 20.09 9.26 2.82
CA GLY A 291 19.46 8.05 3.33
C GLY A 291 18.68 8.26 4.63
N ARG A 292 18.98 9.33 5.40
CA ARG A 292 18.16 9.75 6.55
C ARG A 292 16.79 10.26 6.12
N GLU A 293 16.76 11.01 5.03
CA GLU A 293 15.60 11.76 4.57
C GLU A 293 14.73 10.97 3.59
N LEU A 294 15.31 9.95 2.94
CA LEU A 294 14.62 9.10 1.97
C LEU A 294 13.30 8.47 2.48
N PRO A 295 13.19 7.98 3.74
CA PRO A 295 11.95 7.34 4.21
C PRO A 295 10.70 8.21 4.11
N ALA A 296 10.84 9.54 4.11
CA ALA A 296 9.72 10.46 3.99
C ALA A 296 9.04 10.41 2.60
N PHE A 297 9.70 9.81 1.60
CA PHE A 297 9.20 9.72 0.23
C PHE A 297 8.69 8.32 -0.13
N PHE A 298 8.51 7.43 0.85
CA PHE A 298 8.08 6.06 0.65
C PHE A 298 6.87 5.68 1.49
N ASP A 299 6.10 4.72 1.00
CA ASP A 299 4.96 4.16 1.69
C ASP A 299 5.44 3.30 2.87
N SER A 300 5.57 3.93 4.03
CA SER A 300 5.98 3.29 5.28
C SER A 300 5.04 2.18 5.75
N SER A 301 3.84 2.04 5.16
CA SER A 301 2.96 0.90 5.43
C SER A 301 3.37 -0.37 4.68
N ARG A 302 4.12 -0.24 3.57
CA ARG A 302 4.52 -1.35 2.69
C ARG A 302 6.01 -1.60 2.63
N VAL A 303 6.84 -0.62 2.98
CA VAL A 303 8.29 -0.78 3.04
C VAL A 303 8.86 -0.37 4.40
N GLU A 304 9.94 -1.03 4.78
CA GLU A 304 10.79 -0.67 5.90
C GLU A 304 12.15 -0.20 5.36
N MET A 305 12.51 1.04 5.66
CA MET A 305 13.80 1.62 5.26
C MET A 305 14.84 1.37 6.35
N ILE A 306 15.93 0.69 6.02
CA ILE A 306 17.02 0.36 6.95
C ILE A 306 18.32 0.97 6.43
N ASN A 307 18.71 2.10 6.99
CA ASN A 307 19.95 2.77 6.59
C ASN A 307 21.17 2.15 7.31
N LYS A 308 21.96 1.37 6.57
CA LYS A 308 23.20 0.73 7.03
C LYS A 308 24.45 1.42 6.50
N ALA A 309 24.31 2.58 5.83
CA ALA A 309 25.44 3.38 5.40
C ALA A 309 26.24 3.92 6.59
N ARG A 310 27.55 4.07 6.40
CA ARG A 310 28.48 4.48 7.47
C ARG A 310 29.42 5.57 6.99
N GLY A 311 29.47 6.66 7.75
CA GLY A 311 30.35 7.79 7.48
C GLY A 311 31.82 7.39 7.32
N GLY A 312 32.47 7.95 6.30
CA GLY A 312 33.89 7.75 6.03
C GLY A 312 34.27 6.39 5.45
N ARG A 313 33.31 5.56 5.05
CA ARG A 313 33.58 4.28 4.37
C ARG A 313 33.61 4.44 2.85
N SER A 314 34.42 3.63 2.20
CA SER A 314 34.41 3.39 0.75
C SER A 314 33.78 2.04 0.45
N SER A 315 33.60 1.71 -0.84
CA SER A 315 33.17 0.36 -1.24
C SER A 315 34.08 -0.73 -0.67
N ARG A 316 35.39 -0.46 -0.56
CA ARG A 316 36.39 -1.33 0.07
C ARG A 316 36.20 -1.44 1.58
N THR A 317 36.28 -0.31 2.30
CA THR A 317 36.35 -0.38 3.76
C THR A 317 35.04 -0.82 4.39
N TYR A 318 33.91 -0.62 3.70
CA TYR A 318 32.63 -1.18 4.13
C TYR A 318 32.65 -2.72 4.15
N LEU A 319 33.27 -3.36 3.17
CA LEU A 319 33.45 -4.81 3.12
C LEU A 319 34.50 -5.27 4.15
N HIS A 320 35.67 -4.62 4.15
CA HIS A 320 36.78 -5.00 5.02
C HIS A 320 36.42 -4.96 6.52
N GLU A 321 35.61 -3.98 6.94
CA GLU A 321 35.18 -3.83 8.33
C GLU A 321 34.02 -4.76 8.73
N GLY A 322 33.57 -5.65 7.84
CA GLY A 322 32.47 -6.59 8.12
C GLY A 322 31.08 -5.93 8.16
N LEU A 323 30.94 -4.66 7.77
CA LEU A 323 29.64 -3.98 7.76
C LEU A 323 28.67 -4.63 6.76
N TRP A 324 29.20 -5.20 5.68
CA TRP A 324 28.39 -5.96 4.72
C TRP A 324 27.87 -7.28 5.29
N ASP A 325 28.63 -7.93 6.18
CA ASP A 325 28.23 -9.19 6.82
C ASP A 325 27.04 -8.98 7.78
N GLU A 326 26.80 -7.76 8.24
CA GLU A 326 25.58 -7.40 8.98
C GLU A 326 24.36 -7.25 8.06
N VAL A 327 24.55 -6.94 6.77
CA VAL A 327 23.47 -6.62 5.83
C VAL A 327 22.93 -7.88 5.15
N VAL A 328 23.82 -8.74 4.64
CA VAL A 328 23.44 -9.94 3.87
C VAL A 328 22.44 -10.86 4.59
N PRO A 329 22.54 -11.11 5.91
CA PRO A 329 21.58 -11.96 6.63
C PRO A 329 20.19 -11.33 6.77
N MET A 330 20.05 -10.00 6.60
CA MET A 330 18.78 -9.30 6.71
C MET A 330 17.89 -9.48 5.46
N LEU A 331 18.50 -9.82 4.32
CA LEU A 331 17.86 -9.83 3.01
C LEU A 331 16.94 -11.04 2.82
N GLN A 332 15.76 -10.78 2.28
CA GLN A 332 14.80 -11.77 1.81
C GLN A 332 14.46 -11.55 0.33
N THR A 333 13.86 -12.56 -0.30
CA THR A 333 13.42 -12.46 -1.68
C THR A 333 12.47 -11.28 -1.90
N GLY A 334 12.81 -10.42 -2.87
CA GLY A 334 12.07 -9.22 -3.22
C GLY A 334 12.30 -8.01 -2.31
N ASP A 335 13.26 -8.06 -1.37
CA ASP A 335 13.80 -6.85 -0.73
C ASP A 335 14.66 -6.06 -1.72
N PHE A 336 14.99 -4.81 -1.36
CA PHE A 336 15.77 -3.90 -2.19
C PHE A 336 17.05 -3.48 -1.46
N VAL A 337 18.14 -3.29 -2.20
CA VAL A 337 19.38 -2.71 -1.66
C VAL A 337 19.84 -1.56 -2.54
N LEU A 338 19.85 -0.35 -1.97
CA LEU A 338 20.38 0.86 -2.60
C LEU A 338 21.86 0.98 -2.25
N VAL A 339 22.71 0.99 -3.27
CA VAL A 339 24.17 0.97 -3.12
C VAL A 339 24.76 2.27 -3.69
N GLN A 340 25.38 3.09 -2.83
CA GLN A 340 26.06 4.31 -3.27
C GLN A 340 27.43 4.50 -2.58
N PHE A 341 28.50 4.35 -3.35
CA PHE A 341 29.89 4.62 -2.93
C PHE A 341 30.65 5.40 -4.00
N GLY A 342 31.80 5.96 -3.65
CA GLY A 342 32.69 6.68 -4.58
C GLY A 342 33.49 7.82 -3.94
N HIS A 343 32.93 8.53 -2.94
CA HIS A 343 33.60 9.71 -2.38
C HIS A 343 34.92 9.37 -1.67
N ASN A 344 34.91 8.27 -0.92
CA ASN A 344 36.06 7.81 -0.13
C ASN A 344 36.96 6.86 -0.92
N ASP A 345 36.44 6.23 -1.97
CA ASP A 345 37.15 5.32 -2.86
C ASP A 345 38.32 6.00 -3.59
N GLY A 346 38.25 7.31 -3.80
CA GLY A 346 39.36 8.12 -4.34
C GLY A 346 40.48 8.42 -3.35
N GLY A 347 40.41 7.90 -2.11
CA GLY A 347 41.45 8.08 -1.09
C GLY A 347 42.72 7.27 -1.37
N ASN A 348 43.72 7.42 -0.49
CA ASN A 348 44.93 6.59 -0.57
C ASN A 348 44.62 5.14 -0.19
N ILE A 349 45.24 4.20 -0.91
CA ILE A 349 45.09 2.76 -0.68
C ILE A 349 45.96 2.25 0.46
N ASP A 350 47.06 2.95 0.77
CA ASP A 350 48.21 2.52 1.60
C ASP A 350 48.57 3.52 2.71
N LYS A 351 47.69 4.50 2.99
CA LYS A 351 47.86 5.44 4.11
C LYS A 351 46.76 5.25 5.14
N ALA A 352 47.04 5.67 6.37
CA ALA A 352 46.10 5.72 7.48
C ALA A 352 44.68 6.13 7.02
N LYS A 353 43.67 5.37 7.47
CA LYS A 353 42.27 5.28 7.01
C LYS A 353 41.99 4.28 5.87
N TYR A 354 42.97 3.94 5.03
CA TYR A 354 42.90 2.86 4.02
C TYR A 354 41.65 2.88 3.12
N ARG A 355 41.13 4.08 2.82
CA ARG A 355 39.83 4.24 2.14
C ARG A 355 39.89 3.93 0.65
N GLY A 356 41.03 4.12 0.01
CA GLY A 356 41.15 4.01 -1.43
C GLY A 356 40.81 2.60 -1.95
N SER A 357 40.19 2.54 -3.12
CA SER A 357 40.12 1.32 -3.96
C SER A 357 40.93 1.54 -5.25
N LEU A 358 41.28 0.46 -5.95
CA LEU A 358 41.86 0.60 -7.29
C LEU A 358 40.80 1.18 -8.24
N ARG A 359 41.26 1.92 -9.25
CA ARG A 359 40.37 2.60 -10.21
C ARG A 359 39.85 1.61 -11.26
N GLY A 360 38.65 1.86 -11.77
CA GLY A 360 38.07 1.07 -12.86
C GLY A 360 37.12 -0.03 -12.40
N THR A 361 36.71 -0.86 -13.37
CA THR A 361 35.76 -1.96 -13.20
C THR A 361 36.36 -3.35 -13.41
N GLY A 362 37.66 -3.43 -13.70
CA GLY A 362 38.37 -4.69 -13.94
C GLY A 362 38.66 -5.48 -12.67
N ASP A 363 39.41 -6.57 -12.81
CA ASP A 363 39.74 -7.49 -11.71
C ASP A 363 41.14 -7.26 -11.13
N GLU A 364 41.74 -6.10 -11.41
CA GLU A 364 43.06 -5.75 -10.90
C GLU A 364 43.08 -5.75 -9.37
N THR A 365 44.21 -6.22 -8.82
CA THR A 365 44.44 -6.28 -7.39
C THR A 365 45.80 -5.73 -7.01
N GLN A 366 45.92 -5.21 -5.79
CA GLN A 366 47.18 -4.79 -5.20
C GLN A 366 47.24 -5.22 -3.73
N GLU A 367 48.36 -5.82 -3.31
CA GLU A 367 48.61 -6.09 -1.89
C GLU A 367 49.02 -4.79 -1.18
N VAL A 368 48.36 -4.49 -0.05
CA VAL A 368 48.70 -3.38 0.84
C VAL A 368 49.01 -3.92 2.23
N THR A 369 50.16 -3.54 2.76
CA THR A 369 50.51 -3.77 4.17
C THR A 369 49.96 -2.64 5.03
N ARG A 370 49.18 -2.98 6.05
CA ARG A 370 48.64 -2.04 7.03
C ARG A 370 49.64 -1.75 8.14
N GLU A 371 49.36 -0.72 8.93
CA GLU A 371 50.18 -0.27 10.06
C GLU A 371 50.43 -1.36 11.12
N ASP A 372 49.50 -2.31 11.27
CA ASP A 372 49.61 -3.46 12.17
C ASP A 372 50.41 -4.64 11.57
N GLY A 373 50.95 -4.47 10.36
CA GLY A 373 51.67 -5.51 9.60
C GLY A 373 50.77 -6.50 8.87
N SER A 374 49.45 -6.40 9.00
CA SER A 374 48.52 -7.24 8.23
C SER A 374 48.57 -6.89 6.75
N LYS A 375 48.37 -7.90 5.89
CA LYS A 375 48.31 -7.73 4.44
C LYS A 375 46.88 -7.82 3.97
N GLU A 376 46.46 -6.89 3.12
CA GLU A 376 45.14 -6.85 2.51
C GLU A 376 45.27 -6.84 0.98
N THR A 377 44.47 -7.68 0.30
CA THR A 377 44.32 -7.59 -1.15
C THR A 377 43.26 -6.53 -1.48
N VAL A 378 43.69 -5.46 -2.13
CA VAL A 378 42.84 -4.34 -2.56
C VAL A 378 42.40 -4.59 -3.98
N HIS A 379 41.09 -4.51 -4.23
CA HIS A 379 40.49 -4.67 -5.55
C HIS A 379 40.11 -3.33 -6.18
N THR A 380 39.64 -3.37 -7.42
CA THR A 380 39.02 -2.21 -8.07
C THR A 380 37.68 -1.84 -7.43
N TYR A 381 37.27 -0.58 -7.60
CA TYR A 381 35.94 -0.11 -7.24
C TYR A 381 34.85 -1.02 -7.83
N GLY A 382 34.95 -1.34 -9.12
CA GLY A 382 33.92 -2.16 -9.75
C GLY A 382 33.88 -3.59 -9.22
N TRP A 383 35.01 -4.17 -8.82
CA TRP A 383 35.01 -5.48 -8.14
C TRP A 383 34.19 -5.46 -6.84
N TYR A 384 34.39 -4.45 -5.97
CA TYR A 384 33.62 -4.34 -4.72
C TYR A 384 32.12 -4.13 -5.00
N MET A 385 31.78 -3.28 -5.97
CA MET A 385 30.39 -3.04 -6.35
C MET A 385 29.73 -4.31 -6.92
N LYS A 386 30.42 -5.06 -7.79
CA LYS A 386 29.96 -6.36 -8.32
C LYS A 386 29.73 -7.37 -7.20
N LYS A 387 30.59 -7.41 -6.17
CA LYS A 387 30.41 -8.28 -5.01
C LYS A 387 29.10 -8.00 -4.27
N TYR A 388 28.80 -6.73 -3.98
CA TYR A 388 27.54 -6.35 -3.32
C TYR A 388 26.33 -6.76 -4.16
N ILE A 389 26.36 -6.47 -5.46
CA ILE A 389 25.27 -6.81 -6.37
C ILE A 389 25.03 -8.32 -6.42
N ALA A 390 26.10 -9.10 -6.58
CA ALA A 390 26.02 -10.56 -6.67
C ALA A 390 25.41 -11.18 -5.39
N ASP A 391 25.84 -10.71 -4.22
CA ASP A 391 25.28 -11.18 -2.94
C ASP A 391 23.80 -10.83 -2.77
N VAL A 392 23.40 -9.63 -3.19
CA VAL A 392 21.99 -9.19 -3.17
C VAL A 392 21.15 -10.08 -4.10
N GLN A 393 21.61 -10.30 -5.33
CA GLN A 393 20.95 -11.18 -6.30
C GLN A 393 20.87 -12.63 -5.79
N ALA A 394 21.92 -13.14 -5.13
CA ALA A 394 21.95 -14.47 -4.56
C ALA A 394 20.91 -14.68 -3.43
N LYS A 395 20.47 -13.60 -2.77
CA LYS A 395 19.36 -13.61 -1.80
C LYS A 395 17.98 -13.44 -2.44
N GLY A 396 17.91 -13.31 -3.77
CA GLY A 396 16.68 -12.97 -4.49
C GLY A 396 16.20 -11.55 -4.23
N ALA A 397 17.05 -10.69 -3.66
CA ALA A 397 16.80 -9.27 -3.47
C ALA A 397 17.25 -8.48 -4.73
N ILE A 398 16.83 -7.22 -4.82
CA ILE A 398 16.98 -6.38 -6.01
C ILE A 398 18.02 -5.28 -5.73
N PRO A 399 19.19 -5.31 -6.37
CA PRO A 399 20.20 -4.27 -6.22
C PRO A 399 19.87 -3.07 -7.11
N ILE A 400 20.02 -1.88 -6.54
CA ILE A 400 19.86 -0.59 -7.22
C ILE A 400 21.14 0.21 -6.95
N VAL A 401 21.97 0.34 -7.98
CA VAL A 401 23.20 1.11 -7.92
C VAL A 401 22.87 2.58 -8.15
N ILE A 402 23.42 3.43 -7.29
CA ILE A 402 23.22 4.87 -7.33
C ILE A 402 24.60 5.51 -7.46
N SER A 403 24.80 6.36 -8.46
CA SER A 403 26.03 7.15 -8.54
C SER A 403 26.12 8.13 -7.36
N MET A 404 27.32 8.36 -6.82
CA MET A 404 27.52 9.33 -5.74
C MET A 404 26.98 10.74 -6.08
N ILE A 405 26.39 11.45 -5.12
CA ILE A 405 25.98 12.86 -5.30
C ILE A 405 27.18 13.74 -5.72
N PRO A 406 26.97 14.86 -6.45
CA PRO A 406 28.06 15.75 -6.80
C PRO A 406 28.58 16.49 -5.57
N ARG A 407 29.85 16.90 -5.62
CA ARG A 407 30.40 17.85 -4.67
C ARG A 407 29.93 19.27 -5.02
N ASN A 408 29.91 20.17 -4.05
CA ASN A 408 29.72 21.60 -4.27
C ASN A 408 30.96 22.24 -4.91
N LYS A 409 31.33 21.78 -6.09
CA LYS A 409 32.47 22.25 -6.89
C LYS A 409 31.97 22.64 -8.26
N TRP A 410 32.42 23.81 -8.70
CA TRP A 410 31.91 24.45 -9.89
C TRP A 410 33.06 24.84 -10.82
N LYS A 411 32.87 24.62 -12.11
CA LYS A 411 33.74 25.11 -13.18
C LYS A 411 32.88 25.79 -14.23
N GLU A 412 33.16 27.06 -14.50
CA GLU A 412 32.46 27.83 -15.55
C GLU A 412 30.92 27.80 -15.41
N GLY A 413 30.43 27.93 -14.17
CA GLY A 413 28.99 27.92 -13.87
C GLY A 413 28.33 26.54 -13.92
N LYS A 414 29.11 25.47 -14.09
CA LYS A 414 28.65 24.07 -14.11
C LYS A 414 29.19 23.29 -12.92
N VAL A 415 28.36 22.44 -12.33
CA VAL A 415 28.76 21.54 -11.23
C VAL A 415 29.67 20.44 -11.78
N GLU A 416 30.74 20.07 -11.06
CA GLU A 416 31.61 18.96 -11.49
C GLU A 416 30.87 17.61 -11.39
N ARG A 417 30.71 16.91 -12.53
CA ARG A 417 30.18 15.54 -12.54
C ARG A 417 31.27 14.50 -12.36
N ALA A 418 30.86 13.33 -11.88
CA ALA A 418 31.68 12.12 -11.79
C ALA A 418 31.63 11.25 -13.06
N SER A 419 31.29 11.84 -14.23
CA SER A 419 31.01 11.15 -15.50
C SER A 419 32.19 10.41 -16.13
N ASP A 420 33.42 10.64 -15.65
CA ASP A 420 34.64 9.97 -16.11
C ASP A 420 35.32 9.16 -14.99
N SER A 421 34.65 8.95 -13.85
CA SER A 421 35.21 8.27 -12.68
C SER A 421 34.19 7.37 -11.97
N TYR A 422 34.03 7.47 -10.64
CA TYR A 422 33.18 6.58 -9.85
C TYR A 422 31.70 6.60 -10.26
N GLY A 423 31.18 7.72 -10.79
CA GLY A 423 29.83 7.76 -11.35
C GLY A 423 29.69 6.88 -12.61
N LYS A 424 30.68 6.97 -13.51
CA LYS A 424 30.79 6.10 -14.69
C LYS A 424 30.95 4.63 -14.32
N TRP A 425 31.88 4.30 -13.43
CA TRP A 425 32.12 2.91 -13.05
C TRP A 425 30.93 2.29 -12.32
N ALA A 426 30.17 3.08 -11.54
CA ALA A 426 28.92 2.61 -10.93
C ALA A 426 27.88 2.24 -12.01
N LYS A 427 27.76 3.06 -13.06
CA LYS A 427 26.89 2.78 -14.21
C LYS A 427 27.32 1.51 -14.94
N GLU A 428 28.59 1.43 -15.32
CA GLU A 428 29.15 0.28 -16.06
C GLU A 428 28.93 -1.02 -15.28
N VAL A 429 29.20 -1.03 -13.97
CA VAL A 429 28.96 -2.21 -13.12
C VAL A 429 27.49 -2.60 -13.08
N ALA A 430 26.58 -1.62 -12.96
CA ALA A 430 25.15 -1.91 -12.94
C ALA A 430 24.68 -2.53 -14.27
N GLU A 431 25.16 -2.00 -15.40
CA GLU A 431 24.89 -2.54 -16.74
C GLU A 431 25.46 -3.96 -16.91
N GLU A 432 26.73 -4.17 -16.53
CA GLU A 432 27.41 -5.47 -16.59
C GLU A 432 26.69 -6.57 -15.79
N THR A 433 26.07 -6.20 -14.67
CA THR A 433 25.43 -7.14 -13.73
C THR A 433 23.92 -7.19 -13.85
N SER A 434 23.34 -6.45 -14.80
CA SER A 434 21.88 -6.27 -14.93
C SER A 434 21.21 -5.75 -13.65
N ALA A 435 21.94 -4.99 -12.83
CA ALA A 435 21.36 -4.26 -11.72
C ALA A 435 20.69 -2.97 -12.23
N PHE A 436 19.75 -2.44 -11.45
CA PHE A 436 19.18 -1.13 -11.75
C PHE A 436 20.22 -0.03 -11.49
N PHE A 437 20.20 1.03 -12.30
CA PHE A 437 21.08 2.19 -12.13
C PHE A 437 20.29 3.49 -12.04
N ILE A 438 20.71 4.38 -11.14
CA ILE A 438 20.23 5.75 -11.03
C ILE A 438 21.43 6.70 -11.04
N ASP A 439 21.47 7.58 -12.05
CA ASP A 439 22.44 8.66 -12.15
C ASP A 439 22.03 9.85 -11.26
N LEU A 440 22.18 9.66 -9.95
CA LEU A 440 21.90 10.71 -8.97
C LEU A 440 22.95 11.85 -9.04
N ASN A 441 24.15 11.57 -9.56
CA ASN A 441 25.20 12.57 -9.72
C ASN A 441 24.74 13.65 -10.69
N GLU A 442 24.30 13.24 -11.88
CA GLU A 442 23.78 14.15 -12.90
C GLU A 442 22.49 14.82 -12.45
N ALA A 443 21.55 14.06 -11.88
CA ALA A 443 20.25 14.60 -11.48
C ALA A 443 20.37 15.71 -10.42
N VAL A 444 21.23 15.53 -9.42
CA VAL A 444 21.48 16.55 -8.40
C VAL A 444 22.31 17.71 -8.97
N ALA A 445 23.28 17.44 -9.85
CA ALA A 445 24.09 18.50 -10.47
C ALA A 445 23.21 19.45 -11.31
N ALA A 446 22.27 18.92 -12.08
CA ALA A 446 21.31 19.71 -12.85
C ALA A 446 20.41 20.59 -11.97
N GLU A 447 19.94 20.06 -10.83
CA GLU A 447 19.15 20.84 -9.88
C GLU A 447 19.99 21.95 -9.24
N TYR A 448 21.22 21.64 -8.80
CA TYR A 448 22.13 22.63 -8.24
C TYR A 448 22.41 23.77 -9.22
N GLU A 449 22.60 23.47 -10.51
CA GLU A 449 22.77 24.49 -11.55
C GLU A 449 21.57 25.40 -11.73
N THR A 450 20.36 24.85 -11.57
CA THR A 450 19.12 25.64 -11.61
C THR A 450 19.02 26.57 -10.41
N MET A 451 19.45 26.11 -9.23
CA MET A 451 19.46 26.90 -8.00
C MET A 451 20.56 27.97 -7.95
N GLY A 452 21.70 27.70 -8.60
CA GLY A 452 22.90 28.53 -8.56
C GLY A 452 23.78 28.29 -7.33
N ALA A 453 25.07 28.60 -7.49
CA ALA A 453 26.12 28.27 -6.50
C ALA A 453 25.90 28.88 -5.11
N GLU A 454 25.34 30.10 -5.04
CA GLU A 454 25.08 30.77 -3.77
C GLU A 454 24.04 30.02 -2.94
N ALA A 455 22.87 29.69 -3.52
CA ALA A 455 21.83 28.92 -2.85
C ALA A 455 22.34 27.54 -2.44
N VAL A 456 23.05 26.85 -3.35
CA VAL A 456 23.62 25.52 -3.08
C VAL A 456 24.64 25.55 -1.95
N SER A 457 25.44 26.61 -1.81
CA SER A 457 26.42 26.72 -0.72
C SER A 457 25.80 26.58 0.68
N THR A 458 24.55 26.99 0.85
CA THR A 458 23.82 26.89 2.13
C THR A 458 23.53 25.44 2.55
N PHE A 459 23.59 24.48 1.63
CA PHE A 459 23.45 23.05 1.91
C PHE A 459 24.72 22.42 2.48
N PHE A 460 25.87 23.09 2.39
CA PHE A 460 27.19 22.52 2.70
C PHE A 460 27.83 23.27 3.88
N PRO A 461 27.58 22.85 5.13
CA PRO A 461 27.92 23.65 6.32
C PRO A 461 29.43 23.74 6.63
N GLY A 462 30.27 22.88 6.03
CA GLY A 462 31.70 22.84 6.38
C GLY A 462 32.66 22.44 5.27
N ASP A 463 32.22 21.62 4.30
CA ASP A 463 33.05 21.24 3.15
C ASP A 463 32.20 21.01 1.90
N HIS A 464 32.85 20.73 0.76
CA HIS A 464 32.15 20.55 -0.52
C HIS A 464 31.51 19.17 -0.72
N THR A 465 31.48 18.28 0.28
CA THR A 465 30.98 16.90 0.15
C THR A 465 29.77 16.64 1.03
N HIS A 466 29.76 17.17 2.25
CA HIS A 466 28.78 16.85 3.27
C HIS A 466 27.64 17.87 3.29
N THR A 467 26.42 17.38 3.09
CA THR A 467 25.21 18.21 3.16
C THR A 467 24.68 18.33 4.59
N ASN A 468 23.93 19.39 4.88
CA ASN A 468 23.03 19.48 6.03
C ASN A 468 21.68 18.78 5.73
N ALA A 469 20.73 18.85 6.66
CA ALA A 469 19.41 18.23 6.50
C ALA A 469 18.63 18.72 5.26
N ALA A 470 18.72 20.01 4.92
CA ALA A 470 18.03 20.57 3.75
C ALA A 470 18.62 20.03 2.44
N GLY A 471 19.94 20.00 2.31
CA GLY A 471 20.61 19.41 1.15
C GLY A 471 20.36 17.90 1.03
N ALA A 472 20.39 17.18 2.14
CA ALA A 472 20.07 15.75 2.18
C ALA A 472 18.64 15.47 1.75
N ARG A 473 17.68 16.32 2.18
CA ARG A 473 16.27 16.21 1.81
C ARG A 473 16.05 16.46 0.33
N LEU A 474 16.73 17.45 -0.25
CA LEU A 474 16.70 17.71 -1.69
C LEU A 474 17.22 16.50 -2.48
N ASN A 475 18.38 15.97 -2.10
CA ASN A 475 18.98 14.80 -2.75
C ASN A 475 18.05 13.57 -2.65
N ALA A 476 17.41 13.35 -1.50
CA ALA A 476 16.44 12.28 -1.29
C ALA A 476 15.15 12.46 -2.13
N LYS A 477 14.67 13.71 -2.30
CA LYS A 477 13.54 14.04 -3.18
C LYS A 477 13.87 13.71 -4.64
N ILE A 478 15.03 14.13 -5.12
CA ILE A 478 15.47 13.86 -6.50
C ILE A 478 15.61 12.35 -6.73
N LEU A 479 16.21 11.63 -5.76
CA LEU A 479 16.33 10.17 -5.83
C LEU A 479 14.95 9.50 -5.91
N SER A 480 13.97 9.89 -5.09
CA SER A 480 12.64 9.30 -5.13
C SER A 480 11.93 9.55 -6.47
N GLN A 481 12.06 10.75 -7.03
CA GLN A 481 11.57 11.07 -8.38
C GLN A 481 12.22 10.17 -9.45
N LYS A 482 13.54 9.92 -9.37
CA LYS A 482 14.24 9.01 -10.28
C LYS A 482 13.82 7.55 -10.11
N ILE A 483 13.63 7.08 -8.88
CA ILE A 483 13.09 5.73 -8.62
C ILE A 483 11.69 5.59 -9.24
N ASN A 484 10.83 6.60 -9.11
CA ASN A 484 9.50 6.59 -9.71
C ASN A 484 9.53 6.55 -11.26
N GLN A 485 10.55 7.17 -11.89
CA GLN A 485 10.77 7.13 -13.33
C GLN A 485 11.29 5.77 -13.83
N LEU A 486 11.88 4.95 -12.94
CA LEU A 486 12.44 3.65 -13.27
C LEU A 486 11.34 2.57 -13.32
N ARG A 487 10.45 2.64 -14.33
CA ARG A 487 9.21 1.84 -14.40
C ARG A 487 9.40 0.33 -14.33
N ALA A 488 10.56 -0.19 -14.75
CA ALA A 488 10.87 -1.62 -14.66
C ALA A 488 11.32 -2.06 -13.25
N CYS A 489 11.69 -1.12 -12.37
CA CYS A 489 12.10 -1.41 -11.01
C CYS A 489 10.87 -1.53 -10.09
N PRO A 490 10.67 -2.67 -9.42
CA PRO A 490 9.53 -2.84 -8.51
C PRO A 490 9.50 -1.83 -7.35
N LEU A 491 10.65 -1.24 -7.00
CA LEU A 491 10.74 -0.22 -5.95
C LEU A 491 9.89 1.03 -6.27
N SER A 492 9.67 1.34 -7.55
CA SER A 492 8.87 2.50 -7.98
C SER A 492 7.45 2.46 -7.43
N GLY A 493 6.88 1.26 -7.26
CA GLY A 493 5.53 1.05 -6.71
C GLY A 493 5.37 1.33 -5.21
N TYR A 494 6.45 1.76 -4.54
CA TYR A 494 6.47 2.10 -3.12
C TYR A 494 6.84 3.57 -2.86
N VAL A 495 7.17 4.34 -3.90
CA VAL A 495 7.44 5.78 -3.78
C VAL A 495 6.11 6.52 -3.62
N ASN A 496 6.03 7.39 -2.62
CA ASN A 496 4.92 8.31 -2.47
C ASN A 496 4.95 9.28 -3.67
N ARG A 497 3.83 9.41 -4.38
CA ARG A 497 3.75 10.35 -5.50
C ARG A 497 3.69 11.77 -4.95
N ILE A 498 4.84 12.39 -4.82
CA ILE A 498 4.95 13.81 -4.50
C ILE A 498 4.32 14.56 -5.67
N ASN A 499 3.15 15.15 -5.47
CA ASN A 499 2.66 16.18 -6.38
C ASN A 499 3.59 17.39 -6.20
N ASP A 500 4.35 17.74 -7.23
CA ASP A 500 5.10 19.01 -7.28
C ASP A 500 4.15 20.20 -7.34
#